data_AF-A0A2P5VVA2-F1
#
_entry.id   AF-A0A2P5VVA2-F1
#
_cell.length_a   1.000
_cell.length_b   1.000
_cell.length_c   1.000
_cell.angle_alpha   90.00
_cell.angle_beta   90.00
_cell.angle_gamma   90.00
#
_symmetry.space_group_name_H-M   'P 1'
#
loop_
_entity.id
_entity.type
_entity.pdbx_description
1 polymer ?
#
loop_
_entity_poly.entity_id
_entity_poly.type
_entity_poly.pdbx_seq_one_letter_code
_entity_poly.pdbx_strand_id
1 'polypeptide(L)'
;MEAGHVFVEDVRDAIAANRRMARSMTVEVYSRPACTKVSLNVEHFIDEVYTIAYTLRVWENEFPVLPDLSTWEVPPTTFELVPDKGLRRNPKGRPQSSRIRNEMDIREKSDGKLCGVCRLAGHNRSKCPFRNYHVGQSS
;
A
#
# COMPACT_ATOMS: atom_id res chain seq x y z
N MET A 1 31.27 21.93 -14.79
CA MET A 1 30.15 21.90 -13.82
C MET A 1 30.24 20.58 -13.09
N GLU A 2 30.51 20.60 -11.79
CA GLU A 2 30.56 19.38 -10.98
C GLU A 2 29.14 18.93 -10.65
N ALA A 3 28.85 17.63 -10.79
CA ALA A 3 27.50 17.07 -10.64
C ALA A 3 26.86 17.36 -9.27
N GLY A 4 27.67 17.57 -8.22
CA GLY A 4 27.20 17.96 -6.89
C GLY A 4 26.58 19.36 -6.84
N HIS A 5 27.11 20.32 -7.61
CA HIS A 5 26.56 21.68 -7.67
C HIS A 5 25.18 21.72 -8.35
N VAL A 6 24.96 20.86 -9.35
CA VAL A 6 23.67 20.77 -10.05
C VAL A 6 22.59 20.18 -9.14
N PHE A 7 22.94 19.15 -8.35
CA PHE A 7 22.01 18.53 -7.40
C PHE A 7 21.56 19.50 -6.30
N VAL A 8 22.46 20.33 -5.78
CA VAL A 8 22.12 21.32 -4.73
C VAL A 8 21.20 22.42 -5.28
N GLU A 9 21.43 22.89 -6.50
CA GLU A 9 20.54 23.87 -7.16
C GLU A 9 19.14 23.28 -7.42
N ASP A 10 19.06 22.05 -7.91
CA ASP A 10 17.78 21.36 -8.16
C ASP A 10 16.99 21.13 -6.86
N VAL A 11 17.67 20.79 -5.76
CA VAL A 11 17.04 20.65 -4.44
C VAL A 11 16.54 22.00 -3.92
N ARG A 12 17.30 23.08 -4.10
CA ARG A 12 16.88 24.44 -3.71
C ARG A 12 15.67 24.90 -4.51
N ASP A 13 15.64 24.64 -5.81
CA ASP A 13 14.52 24.96 -6.69
C ASP A 13 13.28 24.13 -6.34
N ALA A 14 13.45 22.84 -6.04
CA ALA A 14 12.37 21.98 -5.54
C ALA A 14 11.84 22.47 -4.19
N ILE A 15 12.70 22.93 -3.26
CA ILE A 15 12.28 23.53 -1.98
C ILE A 15 11.51 24.83 -2.22
N ALA A 16 11.96 25.69 -3.13
CA ALA A 16 11.27 26.93 -3.48
C ALA A 16 9.90 26.67 -4.12
N ALA A 17 9.82 25.66 -5.02
CA ALA A 17 8.58 25.20 -5.61
C ALA A 17 7.63 24.60 -4.56
N ASN A 18 8.15 23.77 -3.66
CA ASN A 18 7.40 23.20 -2.53
C ASN A 18 6.89 24.29 -1.59
N ARG A 19 7.65 25.36 -1.35
CA ARG A 19 7.20 26.52 -0.56
C ARG A 19 6.04 27.26 -1.23
N ARG A 20 6.05 27.40 -2.57
CA ARG A 20 4.95 28.00 -3.34
C ARG A 20 3.71 27.09 -3.32
N MET A 21 3.91 25.78 -3.51
CA MET A 21 2.83 24.78 -3.46
C MET A 21 2.23 24.65 -2.06
N ALA A 22 3.05 24.60 -1.00
CA ALA A 22 2.59 24.54 0.38
C ALA A 22 1.73 25.76 0.75
N ARG A 23 2.11 26.96 0.30
CA ARG A 23 1.29 28.18 0.45
C ARG A 23 -0.06 28.06 -0.26
N SER A 24 -0.09 27.47 -1.45
CA SER A 24 -1.34 27.18 -2.19
C SER A 24 -2.19 26.12 -1.47
N MET A 25 -1.56 25.07 -0.94
CA MET A 25 -2.20 23.94 -0.29
C MET A 25 -2.74 24.31 1.10
N THR A 26 -2.05 25.16 1.87
CA THR A 26 -2.58 25.69 3.13
C THR A 26 -3.79 26.60 2.92
N VAL A 27 -3.84 27.33 1.80
CA VAL A 27 -5.02 28.14 1.46
C VAL A 27 -6.19 27.25 1.03
N GLU A 28 -5.96 26.14 0.33
CA GLU A 28 -7.02 25.24 -0.13
C GLU A 28 -7.52 24.24 0.94
N VAL A 29 -6.63 23.69 1.78
CA VAL A 29 -7.02 22.71 2.82
C VAL A 29 -7.74 23.38 3.99
N TYR A 30 -7.41 24.64 4.30
CA TYR A 30 -8.04 25.40 5.39
C TYR A 30 -9.15 26.37 4.95
N SER A 31 -9.38 26.57 3.64
CA SER A 31 -10.55 27.32 3.12
C SER A 31 -11.83 26.48 3.04
N ARG A 32 -11.95 25.41 3.83
CA ARG A 32 -13.24 24.75 4.02
C ARG A 32 -14.14 25.73 4.81
N PRO A 33 -15.32 26.15 4.28
CA PRO A 33 -16.14 27.24 4.83
C PRO A 33 -16.71 27.01 6.25
N ALA A 34 -16.31 25.94 6.92
CA ALA A 34 -16.64 25.63 8.30
C ALA A 34 -15.76 26.41 9.31
N CYS A 35 -14.47 26.62 9.04
CA CYS A 35 -13.55 27.25 10.00
C CYS A 35 -13.81 28.77 10.15
N THR A 36 -14.23 29.43 9.07
CA THR A 36 -14.62 30.85 9.06
C THR A 36 -15.94 31.11 9.79
N LYS A 37 -16.86 30.15 9.83
CA LYS A 37 -18.13 30.26 10.55
C LYS A 37 -18.00 30.20 12.07
N VAL A 38 -16.94 29.57 12.59
CA VAL A 38 -16.73 29.33 14.03
C VAL A 38 -15.51 30.11 14.55
N SER A 39 -14.90 30.96 13.72
CA SER A 39 -13.72 31.77 14.08
C SER A 39 -12.58 30.94 14.68
N LEU A 40 -12.41 29.71 14.20
CA LEU A 40 -11.35 28.82 14.68
C LEU A 40 -10.02 29.22 14.04
N ASN A 41 -9.02 29.46 14.89
CA ASN A 41 -7.66 29.63 14.42
C ASN A 41 -7.05 28.25 14.11
N VAL A 42 -7.06 27.89 12.82
CA VAL A 42 -6.52 26.64 12.27
C VAL A 42 -5.02 26.47 12.49
N GLU A 43 -4.27 27.55 12.71
CA GLU A 43 -2.82 27.48 12.96
C GLU A 43 -2.48 26.74 14.27
N HIS A 44 -3.39 26.73 15.26
CA HIS A 44 -3.19 25.99 16.52
C HIS A 44 -3.26 24.47 16.37
N PHE A 45 -3.77 23.98 15.23
CA PHE A 45 -3.90 22.55 14.94
C PHE A 45 -2.81 22.03 14.00
N ILE A 46 -1.95 22.93 13.50
CA ILE A 46 -0.81 22.57 12.67
C ILE A 46 0.35 22.29 13.61
N ASP A 47 0.81 21.04 13.65
CA ASP A 47 2.03 20.68 14.37
C ASP A 47 3.23 21.47 13.81
N GLU A 48 4.13 21.90 14.70
CA GLU A 48 5.30 22.71 14.36
C GLU A 48 6.16 22.06 13.26
N VAL A 49 6.20 20.73 13.19
CA VAL A 49 6.98 19.99 12.16
C VAL A 49 6.47 20.24 10.74
N TYR A 50 5.21 20.62 10.59
CA TYR A 50 4.60 20.96 9.30
C TYR A 50 4.68 22.45 8.96
N THR A 51 5.34 23.25 9.79
CA THR A 51 5.55 24.68 9.51
C THR A 51 6.67 24.88 8.49
N ILE A 52 6.52 25.93 7.68
CA ILE A 52 7.54 26.33 6.71
C ILE A 52 8.85 26.69 7.43
N ALA A 53 8.77 27.31 8.61
CA ALA A 53 9.94 27.66 9.40
C ALA A 53 10.73 26.42 9.83
N TYR A 54 10.04 25.37 10.31
CA TYR A 54 10.67 24.10 10.67
C TYR A 54 11.28 23.42 9.45
N THR A 55 10.55 23.39 8.34
CA THR A 55 11.05 22.82 7.07
C THR A 55 12.33 23.53 6.65
N LEU A 56 12.34 24.87 6.61
CA LEU A 56 13.54 25.63 6.27
C LEU A 56 14.72 25.28 7.19
N ARG A 57 14.52 25.18 8.51
CA ARG A 57 15.60 24.78 9.43
C ARG A 57 16.16 23.38 9.18
N VAL A 58 15.30 22.43 8.80
CA VAL A 58 15.74 21.06 8.46
C VAL A 58 16.58 21.07 7.18
N TRP A 59 16.12 21.80 6.17
CA TRP A 59 16.71 21.83 4.82
C TRP A 59 17.73 22.95 4.58
N GLU A 60 17.99 23.81 5.57
CA GLU A 60 19.03 24.87 5.53
C GLU A 60 20.44 24.28 5.68
N ASN A 61 20.56 23.08 6.25
CA ASN A 61 21.84 22.41 6.37
C ASN A 61 22.36 21.99 5.00
N GLU A 62 23.65 22.21 4.78
CA GLU A 62 24.34 21.70 3.59
C GLU A 62 24.31 20.17 3.63
N PHE A 63 23.72 19.55 2.61
CA PHE A 63 23.76 18.11 2.47
C PHE A 63 25.21 17.68 2.31
N PRO A 64 25.70 16.71 3.10
CA PRO A 64 27.02 16.18 2.85
C PRO A 64 27.06 15.67 1.40
N VAL A 65 28.15 15.97 0.71
CA VAL A 65 28.40 15.40 -0.61
C VAL A 65 28.30 13.89 -0.46
N LEU A 66 27.43 13.26 -1.27
CA LEU A 66 27.31 11.82 -1.27
C LEU A 66 28.71 11.23 -1.49
N PRO A 67 29.20 10.37 -0.59
CA PRO A 67 30.52 9.80 -0.74
C PRO A 67 30.54 8.95 -2.01
N ASP A 68 31.73 8.81 -2.61
CA ASP A 68 31.87 8.04 -3.85
C ASP A 68 31.29 6.64 -3.68
N LEU A 69 30.59 6.13 -4.70
CA LEU A 69 29.93 4.83 -4.67
C LEU A 69 30.88 3.69 -4.30
N SER A 70 32.18 3.81 -4.59
CA SER A 70 33.19 2.81 -4.22
C SER A 70 33.49 2.76 -2.72
N THR A 71 33.12 3.79 -1.97
CA THR A 71 33.32 3.88 -0.51
C THR A 71 32.09 3.45 0.28
N TRP A 72 30.98 3.13 -0.39
CA TRP A 72 29.77 2.68 0.29
C TRP A 72 29.99 1.27 0.85
N GLU A 73 29.73 1.09 2.14
CA GLU A 73 29.69 -0.24 2.73
C GLU A 73 28.52 -1.01 2.10
N VAL A 74 28.82 -1.94 1.20
CA VAL A 74 27.83 -2.89 0.71
C VAL A 74 27.63 -3.92 1.83
N PRO A 75 26.40 -4.01 2.39
CA PRO A 75 26.12 -5.04 3.38
C PRO A 75 26.48 -6.40 2.79
N PRO A 76 27.11 -7.31 3.56
CA PRO A 76 27.37 -8.66 3.08
C PRO A 76 26.12 -9.24 2.44
N THR A 77 26.24 -9.77 1.23
CA THR A 77 25.12 -10.37 0.49
C THR A 77 24.45 -11.50 1.30
N THR A 78 25.19 -12.05 2.26
CA THR A 78 24.76 -13.02 3.25
C THR A 78 24.23 -12.33 4.51
N PHE A 79 23.13 -11.59 4.41
CA PHE A 79 22.31 -11.39 5.60
C PHE A 79 21.30 -12.54 5.65
N GLU A 80 21.34 -13.32 6.74
CA GLU A 80 20.29 -14.30 6.96
C GLU A 80 19.01 -13.55 7.35
N LEU A 81 18.06 -13.51 6.41
CA LEU A 81 16.70 -13.12 6.72
C LEU A 81 16.09 -14.14 7.67
N VAL A 82 16.18 -13.90 8.98
CA VAL A 82 15.53 -14.71 10.00
C VAL A 82 14.07 -14.25 10.12
N PRO A 83 13.08 -15.05 9.68
CA PRO A 83 11.68 -14.66 9.81
C PRO A 83 11.29 -14.73 11.28
N ASP A 84 10.82 -13.61 11.83
CA ASP A 84 10.33 -13.54 13.21
C ASP A 84 9.21 -14.57 13.42
N LYS A 85 9.44 -15.49 14.36
CA LYS A 85 8.50 -16.56 14.70
C LYS A 85 7.22 -16.01 15.35
N GLY A 86 7.28 -14.87 16.05
CA GLY A 86 6.14 -14.21 16.68
C GLY A 86 5.22 -13.50 15.68
N LEU A 87 5.73 -13.14 14.50
CA LEU A 87 4.95 -12.57 13.39
C LEU A 87 4.41 -13.63 12.42
N ARG A 88 4.70 -14.91 12.65
CA ARG A 88 4.18 -15.98 11.81
C ARG A 88 2.66 -16.06 11.99
N ARG A 89 1.93 -16.06 10.86
CA ARG A 89 0.52 -16.42 10.88
C ARG A 89 0.38 -17.83 11.45
N ASN A 90 -0.51 -18.00 12.42
CA ASN A 90 -0.80 -19.31 12.97
C ASN A 90 -1.15 -20.29 11.83
N PRO A 91 -0.52 -21.48 11.77
CA PRO A 91 -0.79 -22.46 10.71
C PRO A 91 -2.20 -23.07 10.82
N LYS A 92 -2.91 -22.84 11.93
CA LYS A 92 -4.28 -23.30 12.13
C LYS A 92 -5.27 -22.45 11.32
N GLY A 93 -5.48 -22.88 10.09
CA GLY A 93 -6.64 -22.54 9.28
C GLY A 93 -6.58 -21.22 8.53
N ARG A 94 -7.50 -21.07 7.58
CA ARG A 94 -7.74 -19.80 6.88
C ARG A 94 -8.25 -18.80 7.91
N PRO A 95 -7.68 -17.57 7.98
CA PRO A 95 -8.27 -16.50 8.79
C PRO A 95 -9.77 -16.40 8.47
N GLN A 96 -10.60 -16.37 9.52
CA GLN A 96 -12.03 -16.15 9.34
C GLN A 96 -12.20 -14.85 8.56
N SER A 97 -12.87 -14.93 7.42
CA SER A 97 -13.12 -13.77 6.60
C SER A 97 -14.06 -12.85 7.37
N SER A 98 -13.58 -11.68 7.79
CA SER A 98 -14.42 -10.58 8.31
C SER A 98 -15.23 -9.89 7.22
N ARG A 99 -15.02 -10.27 5.95
CA ARG A 99 -15.68 -9.67 4.81
C ARG A 99 -17.18 -9.96 4.83
N ILE A 100 -17.97 -8.91 5.03
CA ILE A 100 -19.43 -8.92 4.85
C ILE A 100 -19.71 -9.19 3.36
N ARG A 101 -20.61 -10.13 3.07
CA ARG A 101 -21.01 -10.41 1.68
C ARG A 101 -21.89 -9.27 1.18
N ASN A 102 -21.58 -8.75 -0.01
CA ASN A 102 -22.39 -7.76 -0.71
C ASN A 102 -23.07 -8.41 -1.93
N GLU A 103 -23.90 -7.65 -2.64
CA GLU A 103 -24.69 -8.13 -3.79
C GLU A 103 -23.83 -8.76 -4.89
N MET A 104 -22.62 -8.24 -5.14
CA MET A 104 -21.68 -8.83 -6.10
C MET A 104 -21.22 -10.27 -5.75
N ASP A 105 -21.37 -10.69 -4.49
CA ASP A 105 -21.03 -12.04 -4.03
C ASP A 105 -22.20 -13.03 -4.08
N ILE A 106 -23.42 -12.51 -4.31
CA ILE A 106 -24.62 -13.29 -4.44
C ILE A 106 -24.65 -13.80 -5.88
N ARG A 107 -24.32 -15.08 -6.05
CA ARG A 107 -24.52 -15.75 -7.33
C ARG A 107 -25.98 -16.12 -7.47
N GLU A 108 -26.54 -15.91 -8.66
CA GLU A 108 -27.87 -16.41 -9.00
C GLU A 108 -27.97 -17.91 -8.73
N LYS A 109 -29.15 -18.35 -8.26
CA LYS A 109 -29.42 -19.77 -8.06
C LYS A 109 -29.46 -20.43 -9.44
N SER A 110 -28.35 -21.03 -9.85
CA SER A 110 -28.33 -21.83 -11.07
C SER A 110 -29.28 -23.02 -10.95
N ASP A 111 -29.91 -23.38 -12.07
CA ASP A 111 -30.59 -24.67 -12.23
C ASP A 111 -29.69 -25.77 -11.66
N GLY A 112 -30.23 -26.56 -10.73
CA GLY A 112 -29.49 -27.32 -9.73
C GLY A 112 -28.19 -27.98 -10.24
N LYS A 113 -27.16 -27.98 -9.38
CA LYS A 113 -25.81 -28.47 -9.71
C LYS A 113 -25.86 -29.79 -10.49
N LEU A 114 -25.29 -29.78 -11.70
CA LEU A 114 -25.09 -30.97 -12.49
C LEU A 114 -24.02 -31.86 -11.86
N CYS A 115 -24.13 -33.17 -12.08
CA CYS A 115 -23.12 -34.11 -11.67
C CYS A 115 -21.77 -33.78 -12.32
N GLY A 116 -20.70 -33.65 -11.53
CA GLY A 116 -19.36 -33.33 -12.04
C GLY A 116 -18.71 -34.41 -12.92
N VAL A 117 -19.34 -35.57 -13.10
CA VAL A 117 -18.85 -36.67 -13.94
C VAL A 117 -19.65 -36.74 -15.24
N CYS A 118 -20.96 -36.98 -15.16
CA CYS A 118 -21.81 -37.18 -16.35
C CYS A 118 -22.60 -35.94 -16.78
N ARG A 119 -22.47 -34.80 -16.07
CA ARG A 119 -23.19 -33.54 -16.33
C ARG A 119 -24.72 -33.64 -16.33
N LEU A 120 -25.28 -34.70 -15.77
CA LEU A 120 -26.74 -34.84 -15.59
C LEU A 120 -27.19 -34.31 -14.23
N ALA A 121 -28.41 -33.77 -14.18
CA ALA A 121 -29.05 -33.33 -12.94
C ALA A 121 -29.51 -34.53 -12.08
N GLY A 122 -29.90 -34.25 -10.83
CA GLY A 122 -30.52 -35.24 -9.93
C GLY A 122 -29.57 -36.04 -9.03
N HIS A 123 -28.25 -35.95 -9.24
CA HIS A 123 -27.27 -36.58 -8.36
C HIS A 123 -25.94 -35.83 -8.32
N ASN A 124 -25.18 -36.04 -7.25
CA ASN A 124 -23.83 -35.50 -7.10
C ASN A 124 -22.77 -36.52 -7.55
N ARG A 125 -21.51 -36.08 -7.64
CA ARG A 125 -20.38 -36.94 -8.06
C ARG A 125 -20.27 -38.25 -7.26
N SER A 126 -20.61 -38.24 -5.97
CA SER A 126 -20.47 -39.45 -5.12
C SER A 126 -21.50 -40.52 -5.45
N LYS A 127 -22.69 -40.14 -5.92
CA LYS A 127 -23.78 -41.04 -6.34
C LYS A 127 -23.85 -41.26 -7.86
N CYS A 128 -22.80 -40.88 -8.60
CA CYS A 128 -22.82 -40.99 -10.05
C CYS A 128 -22.56 -42.45 -10.50
N PRO A 129 -23.43 -43.04 -11.33
CA PRO A 129 -23.22 -44.39 -11.86
C PRO A 129 -21.96 -44.49 -12.74
N PHE A 130 -21.51 -43.38 -13.32
CA PHE A 130 -20.31 -43.32 -14.16
C PHE A 130 -19.02 -42.98 -13.39
N ARG A 131 -19.06 -42.89 -12.05
CA ARG A 131 -17.92 -42.46 -11.22
C ARG A 131 -16.65 -43.29 -11.45
N ASN A 132 -16.79 -44.59 -11.74
CA ASN A 132 -15.66 -45.51 -11.91
C ASN A 132 -15.08 -45.54 -13.33
N TYR A 133 -15.78 -45.01 -14.33
CA TYR A 133 -15.29 -45.02 -15.72
C TYR A 133 -14.19 -43.98 -15.98
N HIS A 134 -14.16 -42.88 -15.23
CA HIS A 134 -13.15 -41.82 -15.39
C HIS A 134 -11.82 -42.10 -14.65
N VAL A 135 -11.76 -43.11 -13.78
CA VAL A 135 -10.52 -43.43 -13.03
C VAL A 135 -9.48 -44.15 -13.91
N GLY A 136 -9.89 -44.68 -15.08
CA GLY A 136 -9.00 -45.40 -16.01
C GLY A 136 -8.39 -44.56 -17.14
N GLN A 137 -8.67 -43.26 -17.22
CA GLN A 137 -8.09 -42.37 -18.24
C GLN A 137 -7.37 -41.21 -17.55
N SER A 138 -6.21 -41.50 -16.97
CA SER A 138 -5.22 -40.47 -16.67
C SER A 138 -4.07 -40.68 -17.66
N SER A 139 -3.95 -39.77 -18.63
CA SER A 139 -2.72 -39.57 -19.41
C SER A 139 -1.73 -38.73 -18.63
#